data_AF-A0A0D0BFT8-F1
#
_entry.id   AF-A0A0D0BFT8-F1
#
_cell.length_a   1.000
_cell.length_b   1.000
_cell.length_c   1.000
_cell.angle_alpha   90.00
_cell.angle_beta   90.00
_cell.angle_gamma   90.00
#
_symmetry.space_group_name_H-M   'P 1'
#
loop_
_entity.id
_entity.type
_entity.pdbx_description
1 polymer ?
#
loop_
_entity_poly.entity_id
_entity_poly.type
_entity_poly.pdbx_seq_one_letter_code
_entity_poly.pdbx_strand_id
1 'polypeptide(L)'
;MSTIDAQDLRERIGRFRVLIIGRANAGKTTILQKVCNTADDPEIYNTDGKKIDDAVVKSSIKRGNHDIKNEMVFKSNPGFVFHDSCGFEAGSEGEFEDMKKFISERVHATKLEERIHAIWQVTSF
;
A
#
# COMPACT_ATOMS: atom_id res chain seq x y z
N MET A 1 8.22 -31.25 9.98
CA MET A 1 7.84 -29.82 9.88
C MET A 1 6.83 -29.76 8.75
N SER A 2 5.53 -29.65 9.06
CA SER A 2 4.51 -29.59 8.01
C SER A 2 4.76 -28.33 7.19
N THR A 3 4.82 -28.48 5.87
CA THR A 3 4.88 -27.35 4.95
C THR A 3 3.61 -26.53 5.16
N ILE A 4 3.76 -25.28 5.58
CA ILE A 4 2.65 -24.33 5.58
C ILE A 4 2.23 -24.16 4.12
N ASP A 5 1.01 -24.55 3.81
CA ASP A 5 0.38 -24.35 2.51
C ASP A 5 0.09 -22.84 2.31
N ALA A 6 0.12 -22.39 1.06
CA ALA A 6 -0.24 -21.01 0.70
C ALA A 6 -1.66 -20.64 1.16
N GLN A 7 -2.60 -21.59 1.21
CA GLN A 7 -3.94 -21.37 1.73
C GLN A 7 -3.93 -21.12 3.25
N ASP A 8 -3.26 -21.97 4.03
CA ASP A 8 -3.08 -21.76 5.48
C ASP A 8 -2.44 -20.39 5.76
N LEU A 9 -1.44 -20.00 4.95
CA LEU A 9 -0.79 -18.71 5.10
C LEU A 9 -1.74 -17.54 4.82
N ARG A 10 -2.59 -17.65 3.79
CA ARG A 10 -3.60 -16.64 3.47
C ARG A 10 -4.63 -16.51 4.58
N GLU A 11 -5.10 -17.62 5.13
CA GLU A 11 -6.06 -17.61 6.25
C GLU A 11 -5.46 -16.98 7.50
N ARG A 12 -4.18 -17.27 7.81
CA ARG A 12 -3.48 -16.68 8.97
C ARG A 12 -3.13 -15.21 8.82
N ILE A 13 -2.86 -14.75 7.59
CA ILE A 13 -2.53 -13.36 7.29
C ILE A 13 -3.80 -12.50 7.16
N GLY A 14 -4.89 -13.08 6.65
CA GLY A 14 -6.14 -12.37 6.34
C GLY A 14 -6.00 -11.51 5.08
N ARG A 15 -5.21 -10.44 5.13
CA ARG A 15 -4.97 -9.54 3.98
C ARG A 15 -3.49 -9.32 3.74
N PHE A 16 -3.05 -9.56 2.51
CA PHE A 16 -1.65 -9.41 2.12
C PHE A 16 -1.32 -7.94 1.87
N ARG A 17 -0.45 -7.38 2.71
CA ARG A 17 -0.08 -5.96 2.71
C ARG A 17 1.20 -5.69 1.95
N VAL A 18 1.15 -4.75 1.02
CA VAL A 18 2.30 -4.37 0.19
C VAL A 18 2.55 -2.87 0.31
N LEU A 19 3.79 -2.49 0.60
CA LEU A 19 4.25 -1.12 0.42
C LEU A 19 4.80 -0.94 -1.00
N ILE A 20 4.21 -0.07 -1.81
CA ILE A 20 4.75 0.32 -3.11
C ILE A 20 5.57 1.61 -2.96
N ILE A 21 6.84 1.56 -3.37
CA ILE A 21 7.77 2.68 -3.33
C ILE A 21 8.23 3.03 -4.74
N GLY A 22 8.57 4.29 -4.96
CA GLY A 22 9.05 4.79 -6.25
C GLY A 22 8.76 6.27 -6.40
N ARG A 23 9.45 6.96 -7.31
CA ARG A 23 9.31 8.42 -7.50
C ARG A 23 7.86 8.86 -7.72
N ALA A 24 7.57 10.12 -7.44
CA ALA A 24 6.32 10.74 -7.85
C ALA A 24 6.09 10.48 -9.35
N ASN A 25 4.86 10.14 -9.73
CA ASN A 25 4.48 9.80 -11.11
C ASN A 25 5.21 8.61 -11.76
N ALA A 26 5.88 7.74 -10.99
CA ALA A 26 6.52 6.52 -11.53
C ALA A 26 5.53 5.45 -12.04
N GLY A 27 4.22 5.70 -12.01
CA GLY A 27 3.19 4.75 -12.45
C GLY A 27 2.77 3.73 -11.39
N LYS A 28 3.01 4.01 -10.10
CA LYS A 28 2.67 3.11 -8.96
C LYS A 28 1.21 2.66 -9.01
N THR A 29 0.26 3.59 -9.02
CA THR A 29 -1.18 3.29 -9.08
C THR A 29 -1.55 2.49 -10.33
N THR A 30 -0.95 2.78 -11.48
CA THR A 30 -1.19 2.04 -12.73
C THR A 30 -0.73 0.58 -12.63
N ILE A 31 0.40 0.32 -11.96
CA ILE A 31 0.86 -1.05 -11.70
C ILE A 31 -0.15 -1.76 -10.77
N LEU A 32 -0.61 -1.10 -9.72
CA LEU A 32 -1.60 -1.68 -8.79
C LEU A 32 -2.92 -2.03 -9.49
N GLN A 33 -3.42 -1.16 -10.36
CA GLN A 33 -4.59 -1.39 -11.20
C GLN A 33 -4.43 -2.63 -12.09
N LYS A 34 -3.27 -2.77 -12.76
CA LYS A 34 -2.94 -3.95 -13.57
C LYS A 34 -2.87 -5.23 -12.73
N VAL A 35 -2.19 -5.20 -11.58
CA VAL A 35 -2.09 -6.34 -10.65
C VAL A 35 -3.47 -6.77 -10.16
N CYS A 36 -4.38 -5.81 -9.94
CA CYS A 36 -5.74 -6.09 -9.50
C CYS A 36 -6.72 -6.32 -10.66
N ASN A 37 -6.24 -6.41 -11.91
CA ASN A 37 -7.06 -6.59 -13.11
C ASN A 37 -8.28 -5.65 -13.18
N THR A 38 -8.06 -4.37 -12.91
CA THR A 38 -9.12 -3.35 -12.92
C THR A 38 -8.61 -2.03 -13.46
N ALA A 39 -9.53 -1.20 -13.97
CA ALA A 39 -9.29 0.20 -14.29
C ALA A 39 -9.88 1.15 -13.22
N ASP A 40 -10.56 0.61 -12.21
CA ASP A 40 -11.16 1.40 -11.15
C ASP A 40 -10.09 1.98 -10.21
N ASP A 41 -10.43 3.08 -9.56
CA ASP A 41 -9.64 3.62 -8.44
C ASP A 41 -9.85 2.74 -7.19
N PRO A 42 -8.84 2.60 -6.32
CA PRO A 42 -9.00 1.91 -5.05
C PRO A 42 -9.87 2.71 -4.08
N GLU A 43 -10.54 2.00 -3.17
CA GLU A 43 -11.10 2.62 -1.97
C GLU A 43 -9.97 2.88 -0.98
N ILE A 44 -9.93 4.08 -0.42
CA ILE A 44 -8.93 4.46 0.58
C ILE A 44 -9.56 4.48 1.96
N TYR A 45 -8.92 3.83 2.92
CA TYR A 45 -9.31 3.84 4.32
C TYR A 45 -8.22 4.48 5.17
N ASN A 46 -8.63 5.29 6.14
CA ASN A 46 -7.70 5.84 7.13
C ASN A 46 -7.31 4.77 8.18
N THR A 47 -6.45 5.14 9.13
CA THR A 47 -6.00 4.25 10.22
C THR A 47 -7.12 3.79 11.16
N ASP A 48 -8.26 4.50 11.17
CA ASP A 48 -9.45 4.11 11.95
C ASP A 48 -10.36 3.14 11.18
N GLY A 49 -9.98 2.73 9.97
CA GLY A 49 -10.80 1.91 9.08
C GLY A 49 -11.97 2.66 8.44
N LYS A 50 -11.99 3.99 8.48
CA LYS A 50 -13.02 4.81 7.84
C LYS A 50 -12.65 5.07 6.39
N LYS A 51 -13.60 4.84 5.49
CA LYS A 51 -13.46 5.17 4.08
C LYS A 51 -13.31 6.69 3.92
N ILE A 52 -12.27 7.12 3.23
CA ILE A 52 -12.05 8.51 2.84
C ILE A 52 -12.91 8.82 1.61
N ASP A 53 -13.47 10.03 1.57
CA ASP A 53 -14.36 10.48 0.49
C ASP A 53 -13.70 10.39 -0.90
N ASP A 54 -14.42 9.83 -1.88
CA ASP A 54 -13.91 9.55 -3.23
C ASP A 54 -13.44 10.83 -3.96
N ALA A 55 -14.01 12.01 -3.66
CA ALA A 55 -13.57 13.27 -4.24
C ALA A 55 -12.19 13.70 -3.70
N VAL A 56 -11.95 13.45 -2.41
CA VAL A 56 -10.64 13.68 -1.78
C VAL A 56 -9.63 12.68 -2.34
N VAL A 57 -10.00 11.40 -2.44
CA VAL A 57 -9.16 10.32 -2.99
C VAL A 57 -8.70 10.61 -4.42
N LYS A 58 -9.61 11.01 -5.31
CA LYS A 58 -9.25 11.32 -6.70
C LYS A 58 -8.29 12.51 -6.78
N SER A 59 -8.41 13.46 -5.87
CA SER A 59 -7.51 14.61 -5.81
C SER A 59 -6.13 14.24 -5.25
N SER A 60 -6.06 13.34 -4.26
CA SER A 60 -4.81 12.90 -3.64
C SER A 60 -4.04 11.91 -4.51
N ILE A 61 -4.70 10.92 -5.13
CA ILE A 61 -4.07 9.96 -6.05
C ILE A 61 -3.43 10.69 -7.22
N LYS A 62 -4.13 11.65 -7.83
CA LYS A 62 -3.58 12.45 -8.94
C LYS A 62 -2.40 13.33 -8.56
N ARG A 63 -2.32 13.72 -7.28
CA ARG A 63 -1.28 14.62 -6.78
C ARG A 63 -0.18 13.89 -6.01
N GLY A 64 -0.29 12.58 -5.80
CA GLY A 64 0.59 11.83 -4.91
C GLY A 64 0.59 12.40 -3.49
N ASN A 65 -0.57 12.81 -2.97
CA ASN A 65 -0.69 13.46 -1.66
C ASN A 65 -1.57 12.62 -0.73
N HIS A 66 -1.11 11.42 -0.39
CA HIS A 66 -1.78 10.46 0.50
C HIS A 66 -0.87 10.04 1.66
N ASP A 67 -1.45 9.80 2.83
CA ASP A 67 -0.71 9.27 3.97
C ASP A 67 -0.32 7.81 3.69
N ILE A 68 0.97 7.47 3.85
CA ILE A 68 1.49 6.10 3.71
C ILE A 68 0.77 5.09 4.62
N LYS A 69 0.18 5.56 5.72
CA LYS A 69 -0.60 4.72 6.66
C LYS A 69 -1.98 4.37 6.14
N ASN A 70 -2.52 5.14 5.20
CA ASN A 70 -3.81 4.84 4.59
C ASN A 70 -3.76 3.52 3.81
N GLU A 71 -4.88 2.80 3.83
CA GLU A 71 -5.03 1.53 3.14
C GLU A 71 -5.71 1.74 1.80
N MET A 72 -5.06 1.33 0.71
CA MET A 72 -5.66 1.29 -0.62
C MET A 72 -6.15 -0.12 -0.93
N VAL A 73 -7.44 -0.24 -1.24
CA VAL A 73 -8.12 -1.52 -1.48
C VAL A 73 -8.84 -1.49 -2.81
N PHE A 74 -8.46 -2.38 -3.72
CA PHE A 74 -9.20 -2.58 -4.96
C PHE A 74 -10.30 -3.61 -4.74
N LYS A 75 -11.55 -3.26 -5.11
CA LYS A 75 -12.69 -4.19 -5.01
C LYS A 75 -12.50 -5.47 -5.81
N SER A 76 -11.76 -5.39 -6.91
CA SER A 76 -11.42 -6.56 -7.74
C SER A 76 -10.44 -7.52 -7.07
N ASN A 77 -9.73 -7.09 -6.02
CA ASN A 77 -8.78 -7.92 -5.30
C ASN A 77 -8.70 -7.55 -3.79
N PRO A 78 -9.75 -7.81 -3.00
CA PRO A 78 -9.87 -7.35 -1.62
C PRO A 78 -8.90 -8.06 -0.66
N GLY A 79 -8.32 -9.19 -1.07
CA GLY A 79 -7.29 -9.90 -0.31
C GLY A 79 -5.98 -9.13 -0.18
N PHE A 80 -5.80 -8.04 -0.93
CA PHE A 80 -4.64 -7.16 -0.82
C PHE A 80 -4.98 -5.85 -0.12
N VAL A 81 -3.99 -5.30 0.57
CA VAL A 81 -3.93 -3.90 0.97
C VAL A 81 -2.65 -3.30 0.45
N PHE A 82 -2.75 -2.16 -0.22
CA PHE A 82 -1.60 -1.41 -0.68
C PHE A 82 -1.41 -0.17 0.17
N HIS A 83 -0.14 0.11 0.46
CA HIS A 83 0.34 1.36 1.02
C HIS A 83 1.25 1.99 -0.02
N ASP A 84 1.08 3.27 -0.31
CA ASP A 84 1.84 3.97 -1.34
C ASP A 84 2.69 5.06 -0.68
N SER A 85 3.99 5.09 -0.99
CA SER A 85 4.94 6.05 -0.43
C SER A 85 4.78 7.49 -0.93
N CYS A 86 3.81 7.80 -1.80
CA CYS A 86 3.60 9.06 -2.55
C CYS A 86 4.69 9.36 -3.59
N GLY A 87 5.92 9.06 -3.24
CA GLY A 87 7.07 9.03 -4.10
C GLY A 87 7.97 10.23 -3.89
N PHE A 88 9.25 9.92 -3.72
CA PHE A 88 10.25 10.87 -3.29
C PHE A 88 10.53 11.91 -4.38
N GLU A 89 10.39 13.19 -4.03
CA GLU A 89 10.96 14.31 -4.78
C GLU A 89 12.42 14.54 -4.34
N ALA A 90 13.22 15.20 -5.18
CA ALA A 90 14.61 15.50 -4.82
C ALA A 90 14.63 16.47 -3.62
N GLY A 91 15.10 16.00 -2.46
CA GLY A 91 15.18 16.77 -1.21
C GLY A 91 14.13 16.43 -0.15
N SER A 92 13.30 15.41 -0.34
CA SER A 92 12.24 15.05 0.60
C SER A 92 12.69 14.12 1.74
N GLU A 93 13.62 14.61 2.58
CA GLU A 93 14.08 13.85 3.77
C GLU A 93 12.91 13.44 4.68
N GLY A 94 11.88 14.28 4.81
CA GLY A 94 10.69 13.97 5.60
C GLY A 94 9.93 12.74 5.11
N GLU A 95 9.68 12.63 3.80
CA GLU A 95 8.98 11.48 3.22
C GLU A 95 9.77 10.18 3.40
N PHE A 96 11.10 10.27 3.31
CA PHE A 96 11.98 9.13 3.50
C PHE A 96 11.99 8.65 4.97
N GLU A 97 12.02 9.57 5.93
CA GLU A 97 11.91 9.24 7.35
C GLU A 97 10.52 8.70 7.71
N ASP A 98 9.44 9.27 7.17
CA ASP A 98 8.09 8.75 7.35
C ASP A 98 7.94 7.33 6.79
N MET A 99 8.55 7.04 5.63
CA MET A 99 8.61 5.68 5.08
C MET A 99 9.38 4.74 6.01
N LYS A 100 10.57 5.11 6.49
CA LYS A 100 11.34 4.26 7.43
C LYS A 100 10.56 3.98 8.70
N LYS A 101 9.92 5.01 9.26
CA LYS A 101 9.08 4.89 10.45
C LYS A 101 7.92 3.94 10.20
N PHE A 102 7.22 4.09 9.08
CA PHE A 102 6.15 3.19 8.68
C PHE A 102 6.61 1.74 8.55
N ILE A 103 7.74 1.49 7.86
CA ILE A 103 8.30 0.14 7.72
C ILE A 103 8.64 -0.44 9.09
N SER A 104 9.31 0.32 9.95
CA SER A 104 9.67 -0.10 11.31
C SER A 104 8.43 -0.46 12.14
N GLU A 105 7.43 0.42 12.18
CA GLU A 105 6.16 0.18 12.89
C GLU A 105 5.48 -1.12 12.41
N ARG A 106 5.42 -1.32 11.08
CA ARG A 106 4.72 -2.46 10.49
C ARG A 106 5.49 -3.77 10.57
N VAL A 107 6.83 -3.77 10.49
CA VAL A 107 7.64 -4.97 10.69
C VAL A 107 7.54 -5.47 12.13
N HIS A 108 7.45 -4.55 13.09
CA HIS A 108 7.33 -4.86 14.51
C HIS A 108 5.90 -5.03 15.01
N ALA A 109 4.88 -4.96 14.14
CA ALA A 109 3.50 -5.19 14.52
C ALA A 109 3.30 -6.59 15.11
N THR A 110 2.52 -6.70 16.18
CA THR A 110 2.29 -7.96 16.90
C THR A 110 1.38 -8.89 16.09
N LYS A 111 0.37 -8.34 15.42
CA LYS A 111 -0.54 -9.10 14.57
C LYS A 111 0.01 -9.25 13.16
N LEU A 112 -0.07 -10.45 12.60
CA LEU A 112 0.35 -10.74 11.22
C LEU A 112 -0.43 -9.89 10.21
N GLU A 113 -1.73 -9.73 10.43
CA GLU A 113 -2.62 -8.93 9.58
C GLU A 113 -2.25 -7.44 9.53
N GLU A 114 -1.44 -6.93 10.46
CA GLU A 114 -0.99 -5.53 10.51
C GLU A 114 0.40 -5.33 9.90
N ARG A 115 1.15 -6.42 9.63
CA ARG A 115 2.51 -6.36 9.09
C ARG A 115 2.53 -6.07 7.60
N ILE A 116 3.59 -5.43 7.11
CA ILE A 116 3.89 -5.47 5.67
C ILE A 116 4.43 -6.85 5.32
N HIS A 117 4.02 -7.35 4.16
CA HIS A 117 4.44 -8.66 3.67
C HIS A 117 5.40 -8.54 2.48
N ALA A 118 5.33 -7.43 1.73
CA ALA A 118 6.26 -7.13 0.66
C ALA A 118 6.49 -5.62 0.51
N ILE A 119 7.66 -5.27 -0.04
CA ILE A 119 7.96 -3.94 -0.56
C ILE A 119 8.18 -4.08 -2.07
N TRP A 120 7.46 -3.30 -2.87
CA TRP A 120 7.62 -3.24 -4.31
C TRP A 120 8.26 -1.92 -4.71
N GLN A 121 9.47 -1.98 -5.27
CA GLN A 121 10.18 -0.82 -5.78
C GLN A 121 9.90 -0.63 -7.27
N VAL A 122 9.25 0.47 -7.61
CA VAL A 122 9.00 0.90 -8.99
C VAL A 122 10.13 1.81 -9.43
N THR A 123 10.90 1.35 -10.42
CA THR A 123 11.97 2.12 -11.06
C THR A 123 11.52 2.58 -12.44
N SER A 124 11.65 3.87 -12.74
CA SER A 124 11.54 4.40 -14.09
C SER A 124 12.88 4.21 -14.81
N PHE A 125 12.86 3.72 -16.05
CA PHE A 125 14.01 3.78 -16.96
C PHE A 125 13.99 5.11 -17.73
#